data_AF-A0A655HKC6-F1
#
_entry.id   AF-A0A655HKC6-F1
#
_cell.length_a   1.000
_cell.length_b   1.000
_cell.length_c   1.000
_cell.angle_alpha   90.00
_cell.angle_beta   90.00
_cell.angle_gamma   90.00
#
_symmetry.space_group_name_H-M   'P 1'
#
loop_
_entity.id
_entity.type
_entity.pdbx_description
1 polymer ?
#
loop_
_entity_poly.entity_id
_entity_poly.type
_entity_poly.pdbx_seq_one_letter_code
_entity_poly.pdbx_strand_id
1 'polypeptide(L)'
;MFEISLSDPVELRDADDAALLAAIEDCARAEVAAALTVSHRKASGQMHLSLTLNRLPQVAALFLAGQLSARLVSIIAWRTYLVRDPEALSLLDAALAKHATAWGPLSAPKLEKAIDSWIDRYDPAALRRTRISARSRDLCIGDPDEDAGTAALWGRLFATDAAMLDKRLTQLAHGVCDDDPRTIAQRRADALGALAAGADRLTCGRQH
;
A
#
# COMPACT_ATOMS: atom_id res chain seq x y z
N MET A 1 1.42 17.58 17.84
CA MET A 1 0.02 17.96 17.58
C MET A 1 -0.08 17.94 16.07
N PHE A 2 -0.74 16.94 15.50
CA PHE A 2 -0.76 16.72 14.05
C PHE A 2 -1.64 17.81 13.42
N GLU A 3 -1.06 18.73 12.66
CA GLU A 3 -1.85 19.56 11.74
C GLU A 3 -2.20 18.66 10.56
N ILE A 4 -3.49 18.38 10.45
CA ILE A 4 -4.04 17.58 9.37
C ILE A 4 -4.69 18.60 8.45
N SER A 5 -4.06 18.84 7.29
CA SER A 5 -4.65 19.68 6.25
C SER A 5 -5.81 18.93 5.61
N LEU A 6 -7.03 19.25 6.05
CA LEU A 6 -8.27 18.74 5.48
C LEU A 6 -8.79 19.79 4.49
N SER A 7 -9.36 19.34 3.37
CA SER A 7 -9.98 20.23 2.39
C SER A 7 -11.06 21.10 3.04
N ASP A 8 -11.08 22.40 2.69
CA ASP A 8 -12.09 23.31 3.21
C ASP A 8 -13.49 22.91 2.67
N PRO A 9 -14.51 22.76 3.52
CA PRO A 9 -15.89 22.48 3.09
C PRO A 9 -16.45 23.45 2.04
N VAL A 10 -15.94 24.68 1.97
CA VAL A 10 -16.31 25.68 0.97
C VAL A 10 -15.73 25.34 -0.41
N GLU A 11 -14.50 24.84 -0.47
CA GLU A 11 -13.83 24.41 -1.72
C GLU A 11 -14.46 23.13 -2.30
N LEU A 12 -15.05 22.30 -1.44
CA LEU A 12 -15.71 21.04 -1.84
C LEU A 12 -17.11 21.23 -2.44
N ARG A 13 -17.69 22.44 -2.40
CA ARG A 13 -19.06 22.68 -2.91
C ARG A 13 -19.21 22.51 -4.42
N ASP A 14 -18.15 22.83 -5.14
CA ASP A 14 -18.10 22.77 -6.62
C ASP A 14 -17.18 21.64 -7.11
N ALA A 15 -16.72 20.77 -6.19
CA ALA A 15 -15.84 19.65 -6.50
C ALA A 15 -16.60 18.51 -7.19
N ASP A 16 -15.90 17.73 -8.01
CA ASP A 16 -16.47 16.51 -8.58
C ASP A 16 -16.59 15.39 -7.53
N ASP A 17 -17.38 14.37 -7.85
CA ASP A 17 -17.63 13.23 -6.94
C ASP A 17 -16.33 12.54 -6.49
N ALA A 18 -15.30 12.53 -7.34
CA ALA A 18 -14.02 11.88 -7.03
C ALA A 18 -13.23 12.69 -5.99
N ALA A 19 -13.18 14.01 -6.14
CA ALA A 19 -12.57 14.93 -5.20
C ALA A 19 -13.31 14.94 -3.86
N LEU A 20 -14.65 14.88 -3.89
CA LEU A 20 -15.46 14.78 -2.67
C LEU A 20 -15.19 13.46 -1.91
N LEU A 21 -15.13 12.33 -2.63
CA LEU A 21 -14.79 11.03 -2.04
C LEU A 21 -13.39 11.01 -1.43
N ALA A 22 -12.40 11.62 -2.10
CA ALA A 22 -11.03 11.71 -1.59
C ALA A 22 -10.97 12.52 -0.28
N ALA A 23 -11.64 13.68 -0.23
CA ALA A 23 -11.69 14.50 0.98
C ALA A 23 -12.36 13.77 2.16
N ILE A 24 -13.43 13.01 1.92
CA ILE A 24 -14.08 12.18 2.95
C ILE A 24 -13.12 11.10 3.45
N GLU A 25 -12.38 10.45 2.55
CA GLU A 25 -11.40 9.42 2.94
C GLU A 25 -10.27 10.01 3.78
N ASP A 26 -9.81 11.22 3.46
CA ASP A 26 -8.76 11.93 4.18
C ASP A 26 -9.23 12.36 5.59
N CYS A 27 -10.44 12.89 5.72
CA CYS A 27 -11.07 13.16 7.02
C CYS A 27 -11.15 11.89 7.88
N ALA A 28 -11.67 10.79 7.32
CA ALA A 28 -11.78 9.53 8.06
C ALA A 28 -10.40 8.99 8.49
N ARG A 29 -9.37 9.19 7.66
CA ARG A 29 -8.00 8.78 7.97
C ARG A 29 -7.37 9.60 9.07
N ALA A 30 -7.63 10.90 9.07
CA ALA A 30 -7.24 11.81 10.12
C ALA A 30 -7.81 11.41 11.48
N GLU A 31 -9.12 11.12 11.52
CA GLU A 31 -9.81 10.66 12.73
C GLU A 31 -9.22 9.34 13.25
N VAL A 32 -8.99 8.37 12.37
CA VAL A 32 -8.39 7.06 12.74
C VAL A 32 -6.95 7.24 13.24
N ALA A 33 -6.16 8.09 12.59
CA ALA A 33 -4.78 8.38 13.00
C ALA A 33 -4.73 8.97 14.41
N ALA A 34 -5.57 9.98 14.68
CA ALA A 34 -5.69 10.61 15.98
C ALA A 34 -6.17 9.63 17.06
N ALA A 35 -7.24 8.87 16.79
CA ALA A 35 -7.82 7.94 17.75
C ALA A 35 -6.87 6.81 18.15
N LEU A 36 -6.07 6.29 17.20
CA LEU A 36 -5.15 5.18 17.44
C LEU A 36 -3.73 5.62 17.81
N THR A 37 -3.46 6.93 17.83
CA THR A 37 -2.10 7.48 18.02
C THR A 37 -1.10 6.88 17.03
N VAL A 38 -1.49 6.80 15.76
CA VAL A 38 -0.65 6.27 14.67
C VAL A 38 -0.47 7.30 13.58
N SER A 39 0.52 7.10 12.71
CA SER A 39 0.71 7.96 11.55
C SER A 39 -0.49 7.85 10.59
N HIS A 40 -0.76 8.94 9.86
CA HIS A 40 -1.76 8.98 8.79
C HIS A 40 -1.59 7.82 7.79
N ARG A 41 -0.35 7.49 7.43
CA ARG A 41 -0.02 6.32 6.57
C ARG A 41 -0.46 4.99 7.20
N LYS A 42 -0.22 4.80 8.50
CA LYS A 42 -0.66 3.59 9.20
C LYS A 42 -2.18 3.52 9.29
N ALA A 43 -2.86 4.65 9.49
CA ALA A 43 -4.30 4.76 9.46
C ALA A 43 -4.89 4.38 8.09
N SER A 44 -4.33 4.85 6.98
CA SER A 44 -4.73 4.44 5.62
C SER A 44 -4.71 2.91 5.46
N GLY A 45 -3.59 2.28 5.84
CA GLY A 45 -3.45 0.83 5.77
C GLY A 45 -4.48 0.08 6.63
N GLN A 46 -4.80 0.60 7.82
CA GLN A 46 -5.82 0.01 8.69
C GLN A 46 -7.23 0.20 8.14
N MET A 47 -7.56 1.35 7.57
CA MET A 47 -8.85 1.59 6.91
C MET A 47 -9.04 0.67 5.71
N HIS A 48 -8.02 0.53 4.85
CA HIS A 48 -8.06 -0.36 3.70
C HIS A 48 -8.26 -1.84 4.12
N LEU A 49 -7.53 -2.25 5.16
CA LEU A 49 -7.70 -3.56 5.77
C LEU A 49 -9.12 -3.75 6.29
N SER A 50 -9.65 -2.77 7.04
CA SER A 50 -11.02 -2.78 7.58
C SER A 50 -12.09 -2.88 6.49
N LEU A 51 -11.97 -2.08 5.42
CA LEU A 51 -12.88 -2.15 4.27
C LEU A 51 -12.85 -3.53 3.60
N THR A 52 -11.68 -4.16 3.53
CA THR A 52 -11.59 -5.53 3.00
C THR A 52 -12.27 -6.52 3.95
N LEU A 53 -12.00 -6.43 5.24
CA LEU A 53 -12.59 -7.32 6.25
C LEU A 53 -14.13 -7.22 6.29
N ASN A 54 -14.69 -6.02 6.06
CA ASN A 54 -16.13 -5.84 5.91
C ASN A 54 -16.71 -6.60 4.70
N ARG A 55 -15.91 -6.80 3.65
CA ARG A 55 -16.31 -7.53 2.43
C ARG A 55 -16.06 -9.04 2.54
N LEU A 56 -15.25 -9.46 3.50
CA LEU A 56 -14.85 -10.85 3.75
C LEU A 56 -15.10 -11.23 5.22
N PRO A 57 -16.38 -11.28 5.66
CA PRO A 57 -16.74 -11.43 7.07
C PRO A 57 -16.24 -12.72 7.71
N GLN A 58 -16.10 -13.83 6.97
CA GLN A 58 -15.59 -15.08 7.53
C GLN A 58 -14.08 -15.01 7.75
N VAL A 59 -13.32 -14.44 6.81
CA VAL A 59 -11.89 -14.16 7.00
C VAL A 59 -11.68 -13.18 8.17
N ALA A 60 -12.54 -12.16 8.29
CA ALA A 60 -12.51 -11.22 9.41
C ALA A 60 -12.70 -11.91 10.76
N ALA A 61 -13.66 -12.83 10.87
CA ALA A 61 -13.90 -13.58 12.09
C ALA A 61 -12.65 -14.40 12.52
N LEU A 62 -11.97 -15.05 11.58
CA LEU A 62 -10.75 -15.81 11.86
C LEU A 62 -9.57 -14.92 12.27
N PHE A 63 -9.45 -13.73 11.65
CA PHE A 63 -8.44 -12.75 12.01
C PHE A 63 -8.66 -12.21 13.42
N LEU A 64 -9.88 -11.82 13.76
CA LEU A 64 -10.25 -11.32 15.09
C LEU A 64 -10.09 -12.41 16.16
N ALA A 65 -10.28 -13.68 15.80
CA ALA A 65 -9.99 -14.82 16.67
C ALA A 65 -8.48 -15.14 16.80
N GLY A 66 -7.58 -14.37 16.16
CA GLY A 66 -6.13 -14.58 16.20
C GLY A 66 -5.64 -15.81 15.42
N GLN A 67 -6.49 -16.43 14.61
CA GLN A 67 -6.15 -17.64 13.83
C GLN A 67 -5.41 -17.31 12.54
N LEU A 68 -5.56 -16.07 12.04
CA LEU A 68 -4.84 -15.56 10.88
C LEU A 68 -3.87 -14.45 11.30
N SER A 69 -2.69 -14.43 10.69
CA SER A 69 -1.73 -13.34 10.93
C SER A 69 -2.10 -12.08 10.15
N ALA A 70 -1.75 -10.90 10.68
CA ALA A 70 -1.96 -9.62 10.00
C ALA A 70 -1.29 -9.59 8.60
N ARG A 71 -0.14 -10.26 8.45
CA ARG A 71 0.55 -10.43 7.16
C ARG A 71 -0.33 -11.15 6.14
N LEU A 72 -0.92 -12.29 6.53
CA LEU A 72 -1.75 -13.09 5.64
C LEU A 72 -3.02 -12.34 5.24
N VAL A 73 -3.67 -11.67 6.19
CA VAL A 73 -4.87 -10.88 5.90
C VAL A 73 -4.56 -9.68 5.00
N SER A 74 -3.40 -9.04 5.17
CA SER A 74 -2.97 -7.95 4.28
C SER A 74 -2.80 -8.43 2.83
N ILE A 75 -2.25 -9.65 2.63
CA ILE A 75 -2.11 -10.24 1.29
C ILE A 75 -3.48 -10.60 0.71
N ILE A 76 -4.37 -11.20 1.49
CA ILE A 76 -5.77 -11.45 1.08
C ILE A 76 -6.43 -10.14 0.65
N ALA A 77 -6.31 -9.08 1.45
CA ALA A 77 -6.89 -7.79 1.14
C ALA A 77 -6.42 -7.26 -0.21
N TRP A 78 -5.11 -7.24 -0.41
CA TRP A 78 -4.53 -6.79 -1.66
C TRP A 78 -4.97 -7.62 -2.87
N ARG A 79 -4.96 -8.95 -2.76
CA ARG A 79 -5.31 -9.84 -3.89
C ARG A 79 -6.80 -9.75 -4.25
N THR A 80 -7.67 -9.55 -3.26
CA THR A 80 -9.12 -9.50 -3.45
C THR A 80 -9.67 -8.11 -3.76
N TYR A 81 -8.84 -7.06 -3.67
CA TYR A 81 -9.25 -5.67 -3.87
C TYR A 81 -10.05 -5.45 -5.17
N LEU A 82 -9.61 -6.06 -6.27
CA LEU A 82 -10.24 -5.93 -7.59
C LEU A 82 -11.39 -6.91 -7.83
N VAL A 83 -11.73 -7.83 -6.93
CA VAL A 83 -12.96 -8.62 -7.08
C VAL A 83 -14.13 -7.68 -6.81
N ARG A 84 -15.06 -7.51 -7.75
CA ARG A 84 -16.17 -6.52 -7.61
C ARG A 84 -17.54 -7.17 -7.50
N ASP A 85 -17.68 -8.37 -8.04
CA ASP A 85 -18.91 -9.14 -7.98
C ASP A 85 -19.19 -9.60 -6.52
N PRO A 86 -20.33 -9.20 -5.92
CA PRO A 86 -20.71 -9.61 -4.57
C PRO A 86 -20.84 -11.13 -4.40
N GLU A 87 -21.31 -11.85 -5.42
CA GLU A 87 -21.46 -13.31 -5.34
C GLU A 87 -20.08 -13.99 -5.33
N ALA A 88 -19.19 -13.57 -6.24
CA ALA A 88 -17.82 -14.04 -6.25
C ALA A 88 -17.07 -13.74 -4.94
N LEU A 89 -17.30 -12.57 -4.31
CA LEU A 89 -16.72 -12.24 -3.01
C LEU A 89 -17.23 -13.17 -1.90
N SER A 90 -18.52 -13.50 -1.88
CA SER A 90 -19.09 -14.41 -0.88
C SER A 90 -18.50 -15.82 -1.00
N LEU A 91 -18.40 -16.33 -2.23
CA LEU A 91 -17.77 -17.62 -2.52
C LEU A 91 -16.28 -17.63 -2.17
N LEU A 92 -15.58 -16.53 -2.47
CA LEU A 92 -14.17 -16.37 -2.16
C LEU A 92 -13.94 -16.28 -0.65
N ASP A 93 -14.73 -15.52 0.09
CA ASP A 93 -14.65 -15.41 1.56
C ASP A 93 -14.78 -16.79 2.22
N ALA A 94 -15.80 -17.56 1.83
CA ALA A 94 -16.01 -18.92 2.34
C ALA A 94 -14.82 -19.85 2.01
N ALA A 95 -14.30 -19.77 0.78
CA ALA A 95 -13.16 -20.59 0.36
C ALA A 95 -11.87 -20.20 1.10
N LEU A 96 -11.59 -18.90 1.23
CA LEU A 96 -10.41 -18.40 1.94
C LEU A 96 -10.50 -18.75 3.42
N ALA A 97 -11.63 -18.51 4.08
CA ALA A 97 -11.81 -18.84 5.49
C ALA A 97 -11.57 -20.33 5.79
N LYS A 98 -12.05 -21.22 4.91
CA LYS A 98 -11.87 -22.67 5.05
C LYS A 98 -10.39 -23.11 4.98
N HIS A 99 -9.55 -22.44 4.21
CA HIS A 99 -8.19 -22.92 3.91
C HIS A 99 -7.06 -22.06 4.50
N ALA A 100 -7.33 -20.80 4.85
CA ALA A 100 -6.31 -19.81 5.19
C ALA A 100 -5.46 -20.18 6.42
N THR A 101 -6.04 -20.92 7.38
CA THR A 101 -5.33 -21.37 8.59
C THR A 101 -4.17 -22.31 8.28
N ALA A 102 -4.24 -23.07 7.17
CA ALA A 102 -3.17 -23.96 6.73
C ALA A 102 -2.01 -23.25 6.01
N TRP A 103 -2.17 -21.96 5.66
CA TRP A 103 -1.21 -21.24 4.82
C TRP A 103 -0.12 -20.48 5.60
N GLY A 104 -0.14 -20.49 6.93
CA GLY A 104 0.84 -19.79 7.77
C GLY A 104 2.32 -20.01 7.38
N PRO A 105 2.76 -21.23 7.01
CA PRO A 105 4.14 -21.50 6.60
C PRO A 105 4.52 -21.08 5.17
N LEU A 106 3.55 -20.68 4.33
CA LEU A 106 3.83 -20.37 2.92
C LEU A 106 4.61 -19.07 2.77
N SER A 107 5.53 -19.04 1.80
CA SER A 107 6.16 -17.79 1.36
C SER A 107 5.13 -16.87 0.67
N ALA A 108 5.38 -15.56 0.65
CA ALA A 108 4.47 -14.60 0.01
C ALA A 108 4.09 -14.98 -1.43
N PRO A 109 5.03 -15.36 -2.34
CA PRO A 109 4.67 -15.76 -3.70
C PRO A 109 3.80 -17.03 -3.77
N LYS A 110 4.01 -17.98 -2.85
CA LYS A 110 3.19 -19.21 -2.79
C LYS A 110 1.79 -18.90 -2.27
N LEU A 111 1.68 -18.02 -1.28
CA LEU A 111 0.40 -17.56 -0.74
C LEU A 111 -0.40 -16.77 -1.78
N GLU A 112 0.23 -15.83 -2.48
CA GLU A 112 -0.41 -15.08 -3.57
C GLU A 112 -0.95 -16.03 -4.65
N LYS A 113 -0.14 -17.00 -5.08
CA LYS A 113 -0.56 -18.00 -6.06
C LYS A 113 -1.73 -18.86 -5.55
N ALA A 114 -1.74 -19.23 -4.27
CA ALA A 114 -2.83 -19.98 -3.67
C ALA A 114 -4.14 -19.17 -3.68
N ILE A 115 -4.09 -17.90 -3.30
CA ILE A 115 -5.25 -16.99 -3.32
C ILE A 115 -5.73 -16.76 -4.75
N ASP A 116 -4.80 -16.53 -5.69
CA ASP A 116 -5.13 -16.31 -7.10
C ASP A 116 -5.83 -17.48 -7.75
N SER A 117 -5.54 -18.72 -7.33
CA SER A 117 -6.26 -19.88 -7.83
C SER A 117 -7.75 -19.87 -7.46
N TRP A 118 -8.10 -19.32 -6.30
CA TRP A 118 -9.49 -19.14 -5.89
C TRP A 118 -10.14 -17.95 -6.59
N ILE A 119 -9.39 -16.86 -6.79
CA ILE A 119 -9.87 -15.72 -7.57
C ILE A 119 -10.13 -16.13 -9.02
N ASP A 120 -9.24 -16.89 -9.65
CA ASP A 120 -9.43 -17.37 -11.04
C ASP A 120 -10.69 -18.23 -11.18
N ARG A 121 -10.99 -19.03 -10.15
CA ARG A 121 -12.18 -19.88 -10.12
C ARG A 121 -13.49 -19.08 -10.03
N TYR A 122 -13.53 -18.01 -9.23
CA TYR A 122 -14.79 -17.30 -8.94
C TYR A 122 -14.94 -15.96 -9.69
N ASP A 123 -13.84 -15.26 -9.98
CA ASP A 123 -13.81 -14.01 -10.75
C ASP A 123 -12.52 -13.95 -11.60
N PRO A 124 -12.42 -14.73 -12.70
CA PRO A 124 -11.27 -14.67 -13.60
C PRO A 124 -11.10 -13.28 -14.24
N ALA A 125 -12.18 -12.48 -14.31
CA ALA A 125 -12.12 -11.11 -14.76
C ALA A 125 -11.36 -10.21 -13.78
N ALA A 126 -11.32 -10.52 -12.48
CA ALA A 126 -10.49 -9.80 -11.50
C ALA A 126 -9.01 -9.95 -11.82
N LEU A 127 -8.54 -11.16 -12.15
CA LEU A 127 -7.16 -11.37 -12.56
C LEU A 127 -6.84 -10.67 -13.89
N ARG A 128 -7.80 -10.62 -14.83
CA ARG A 128 -7.65 -9.83 -16.06
C ARG A 128 -7.52 -8.34 -15.75
N ARG A 129 -8.33 -7.80 -14.84
CA ARG A 129 -8.23 -6.41 -14.37
C ARG A 129 -6.91 -6.14 -13.67
N THR A 130 -6.41 -7.05 -12.83
CA THR A 130 -5.07 -6.97 -12.24
C THR A 130 -3.98 -6.96 -13.31
N ARG A 131 -4.11 -7.78 -14.36
CA ARG A 131 -3.12 -7.89 -15.45
C ARG A 131 -3.17 -6.71 -16.42
N ILE A 132 -4.35 -6.14 -16.67
CA ILE A 132 -4.55 -4.90 -17.43
C ILE A 132 -4.07 -3.70 -16.60
N SER A 133 -4.32 -3.68 -15.30
CA SER A 133 -3.79 -2.69 -14.38
C SER A 133 -2.26 -2.80 -14.22
N ALA A 134 -1.67 -3.99 -14.38
CA ALA A 134 -0.22 -4.15 -14.52
C ALA A 134 0.32 -3.67 -15.89
N ARG A 135 -0.55 -3.46 -16.90
CA ARG A 135 -0.19 -2.80 -18.16
C ARG A 135 -0.33 -1.28 -18.09
N SER A 136 -1.17 -0.74 -17.21
CA SER A 136 -1.15 0.68 -16.83
C SER A 136 0.00 0.90 -15.85
N ARG A 137 1.12 1.40 -16.36
CA ARG A 137 2.20 1.93 -15.51
C ARG A 137 1.80 3.33 -15.11
N ASP A 138 1.72 3.56 -13.81
CA ASP A 138 1.50 4.86 -13.21
C ASP A 138 2.58 5.09 -12.17
N LEU A 139 3.03 6.34 -12.06
CA LEU A 139 3.89 6.78 -10.98
C LEU A 139 3.34 8.15 -10.58
N CYS A 140 2.75 8.21 -9.40
CA CYS A 140 2.12 9.39 -8.85
C CYS A 140 3.01 9.95 -7.75
N ILE A 141 3.28 11.25 -7.85
CA ILE A 141 3.86 12.05 -6.77
C ILE A 141 2.69 12.83 -6.18
N GLY A 142 2.42 12.60 -4.90
CA GLY A 142 1.40 13.35 -4.17
C GLY A 142 1.87 14.78 -3.90
N ASP A 143 0.95 15.60 -3.41
CA ASP A 143 1.28 16.96 -3.02
C ASP A 143 2.37 16.98 -1.93
N PRO A 144 3.25 17.99 -1.94
CA PRO A 144 4.28 18.12 -0.93
C PRO A 144 3.64 18.36 0.45
N ASP A 145 4.09 17.59 1.43
CA ASP A 145 3.83 17.84 2.85
C ASP A 145 4.60 19.10 3.26
N GLU A 146 3.89 20.22 3.43
CA GLU A 146 4.49 21.54 3.69
C GLU A 146 5.27 21.58 5.02
N ASP A 147 4.91 20.73 5.99
CA ASP A 147 5.54 20.68 7.31
C ASP A 147 6.76 19.76 7.33
N ALA A 148 6.71 18.64 6.62
CA ALA A 148 7.81 17.68 6.55
C ALA A 148 8.79 17.96 5.39
N GLY A 149 8.39 18.77 4.40
CA GLY A 149 9.16 19.01 3.18
C GLY A 149 9.30 17.76 2.29
N THR A 150 8.37 16.81 2.38
CA THR A 150 8.43 15.54 1.64
C THR A 150 7.15 15.26 0.86
N ALA A 151 7.24 14.63 -0.32
CA ALA A 151 6.07 14.20 -1.09
C ALA A 151 5.94 12.68 -1.09
N ALA A 152 4.71 12.16 -1.06
CA ALA A 152 4.48 10.74 -1.20
C ALA A 152 4.69 10.28 -2.66
N LEU A 153 5.29 9.11 -2.86
CA LEU A 153 5.47 8.49 -4.17
C LEU A 153 4.84 7.10 -4.16
N TRP A 154 3.94 6.83 -5.10
CA TRP A 154 3.34 5.52 -5.29
C TRP A 154 3.10 5.23 -6.76
N GLY A 155 2.87 3.97 -7.10
CA GLY A 155 2.62 3.58 -8.48
C GLY A 155 3.00 2.15 -8.78
N ARG A 156 2.89 1.78 -10.06
CA ARG A 156 3.22 0.46 -10.57
C ARG A 156 4.22 0.54 -11.71
N LEU A 157 5.35 -0.12 -11.50
CA LEU A 157 6.36 -0.38 -12.53
C LEU A 157 6.26 -1.82 -13.02
N PHE A 158 6.88 -2.12 -14.16
CA PHE A 158 7.12 -3.51 -14.51
C PHE A 158 8.01 -4.17 -13.45
N ALA A 159 7.79 -5.46 -13.21
CA ALA A 159 8.55 -6.20 -12.21
C ALA A 159 10.07 -6.16 -12.47
N THR A 160 10.48 -6.17 -13.75
CA THR A 160 11.88 -6.01 -14.15
C THR A 160 12.42 -4.63 -13.75
N ASP A 161 11.66 -3.58 -14.02
CA ASP A 161 12.08 -2.20 -13.79
C ASP A 161 12.07 -1.88 -12.29
N ALA A 162 11.08 -2.38 -11.55
CA ALA A 162 11.02 -2.28 -10.09
C ALA A 162 12.21 -2.97 -9.42
N ALA A 163 12.59 -4.17 -9.88
CA ALA A 163 13.75 -4.89 -9.36
C ALA A 163 15.07 -4.17 -9.69
N MET A 164 15.18 -3.58 -10.89
CA MET A 164 16.34 -2.77 -11.27
C MET A 164 16.43 -1.51 -10.41
N LEU A 165 15.31 -0.80 -10.22
CA LEU A 165 15.25 0.40 -9.38
C LEU A 165 15.60 0.07 -7.92
N ASP A 166 15.00 -0.98 -7.35
CA ASP A 166 15.28 -1.42 -5.98
C ASP A 166 16.77 -1.75 -5.76
N LYS A 167 17.36 -2.50 -6.70
CA LYS A 167 18.80 -2.82 -6.68
C LYS A 167 19.65 -1.55 -6.75
N ARG A 168 19.30 -0.62 -7.64
CA ARG A 168 20.05 0.63 -7.83
C ARG A 168 19.98 1.53 -6.60
N LEU A 169 18.79 1.71 -6.02
CA LEU A 169 18.61 2.48 -4.79
C LEU A 169 19.38 1.86 -3.61
N THR A 170 19.36 0.52 -3.49
CA THR A 170 20.15 -0.20 -2.48
C THR A 170 21.64 0.05 -2.64
N GLN A 171 22.16 -0.07 -3.86
CA GLN A 171 23.57 0.19 -4.15
C GLN A 171 23.99 1.61 -3.78
N LEU A 172 23.20 2.61 -4.13
CA LEU A 172 23.47 4.00 -3.79
C LEU A 172 23.42 4.25 -2.28
N ALA A 173 22.43 3.66 -1.59
CA ALA A 173 22.27 3.83 -0.15
C ALA A 173 23.41 3.19 0.67
N HIS A 174 24.05 2.15 0.13
CA HIS A 174 25.25 1.53 0.72
C HIS A 174 26.56 2.13 0.22
N GLY A 175 26.54 2.96 -0.81
CA GLY A 175 27.74 3.59 -1.38
C GLY A 175 28.19 4.87 -0.69
N VAL A 176 27.56 5.22 0.44
CA VAL A 176 27.97 6.35 1.29
C VAL A 176 29.02 5.91 2.31
N CYS A 177 29.65 6.88 2.98
CA CYS A 177 30.61 6.64 4.05
C CYS A 177 29.99 5.91 5.25
N ASP A 178 30.85 5.21 5.99
CA ASP A 178 30.44 4.39 7.15
C ASP A 178 29.76 5.22 8.25
N ASP A 179 30.24 6.45 8.48
CA ASP A 179 29.72 7.38 9.50
C ASP A 179 28.52 8.23 9.03
N ASP A 180 27.89 7.90 7.90
CA ASP A 180 26.72 8.65 7.44
C ASP A 180 25.56 8.52 8.46
N PRO A 181 25.05 9.63 9.01
CA PRO A 181 24.10 9.58 10.13
C PRO A 181 22.70 9.12 9.71
N ARG A 182 22.40 9.08 8.40
CA ARG A 182 21.07 8.73 7.90
C ARG A 182 20.85 7.23 7.97
N THR A 183 19.62 6.84 8.28
CA THR A 183 19.18 5.44 8.22
C THR A 183 19.19 4.93 6.77
N ILE A 184 19.24 3.61 6.59
CA ILE A 184 19.20 3.02 5.23
C ILE A 184 17.93 3.42 4.45
N ALA A 185 16.81 3.62 5.14
CA ALA A 185 15.56 4.05 4.53
C ALA A 185 15.64 5.49 4.02
N GLN A 186 16.21 6.41 4.81
CA GLN A 186 16.46 7.80 4.40
C GLN A 186 17.44 7.87 3.23
N ARG A 187 18.56 7.14 3.29
CA ARG A 187 19.53 7.07 2.19
C ARG A 187 18.91 6.55 0.89
N ARG A 188 18.00 5.58 0.97
CA ARG A 188 17.26 5.09 -0.21
C ARG A 188 16.30 6.12 -0.79
N ALA A 189 15.64 6.92 0.06
CA ALA A 189 14.80 8.03 -0.41
C ALA A 189 15.67 9.10 -1.09
N ASP A 190 16.78 9.50 -0.47
CA ASP A 190 17.72 10.47 -1.04
C ASP A 190 18.36 9.96 -2.33
N ALA A 191 18.66 8.66 -2.42
CA ALA A 191 19.16 8.03 -3.63
C ALA A 191 18.18 8.15 -4.80
N LEU A 192 16.87 8.11 -4.54
CA LEU A 192 15.87 8.32 -5.58
C LEU A 192 15.88 9.78 -6.07
N GLY A 193 16.01 10.74 -5.14
CA GLY A 193 16.19 12.15 -5.49
C GLY A 193 17.47 12.40 -6.29
N ALA A 194 18.58 11.76 -5.91
CA ALA A 194 19.85 11.84 -6.62
C ALA A 194 19.74 11.30 -8.06
N LEU A 195 19.07 10.15 -8.25
CA LEU A 195 18.80 9.61 -9.59
C LEU A 195 17.93 10.56 -10.42
N ALA A 196 16.90 11.16 -9.83
CA ALA A 196 16.03 12.13 -10.50
C ALA A 196 16.80 13.39 -10.93
N ALA A 197 17.80 13.80 -10.14
CA ALA A 197 18.71 14.89 -10.47
C ALA A 197 19.83 14.48 -11.47
N GLY A 198 19.84 13.24 -11.96
CA GLY A 198 20.83 12.72 -12.91
C GLY A 198 22.16 12.28 -12.29
N ALA A 199 22.25 12.23 -10.96
CA ALA A 199 23.46 11.78 -10.27
C ALA A 199 23.55 10.24 -10.25
N ASP A 200 24.78 9.73 -10.34
CA ASP A 200 25.09 8.31 -10.33
C ASP A 200 25.56 7.80 -8.95
N ARG A 201 25.66 8.70 -7.96
CA ARG A 201 26.13 8.45 -6.60
C ARG A 201 25.34 9.30 -5.60
N LEU A 202 25.19 8.78 -4.38
CA LEU A 202 24.66 9.52 -3.24
C LEU A 202 25.82 10.12 -2.44
N THR A 203 25.78 11.43 -2.16
CA THR A 203 26.76 12.08 -1.30
C THR A 203 26.51 11.76 0.17
N CYS A 204 27.57 11.63 0.97
CA CYS A 204 27.46 11.47 2.42
C CYS A 204 26.67 12.60 3.07
N GLY A 205 25.80 12.25 4.02
CA GLY A 205 25.20 13.19 4.95
C GLY A 205 26.25 13.65 5.96
N ARG A 206 26.20 14.93 6.35
CA ARG A 206 27.01 15.45 7.46
C ARG A 206 26.10 15.65 8.67
N GLN A 207 26.58 15.34 9.87
CA GLN A 207 25.93 15.81 11.09
C GLN A 207 26.12 17.33 11.18
N HIS A 208 25.03 18.05 11.43
CA HIS A 208 25.07 19.44 11.91
C HIS A 208 25.04 19.43 13.43
#